data_AF-W7W5H0-F1
#
_entry.id   AF-W7W5H0-F1
#
_cell.length_a   1.000
_cell.length_b   1.000
_cell.length_c   1.000
_cell.angle_alpha   90.00
_cell.angle_beta   90.00
_cell.angle_gamma   90.00
#
_symmetry.space_group_name_H-M   'P 1'
#
loop_
_entity.id
_entity.type
_entity.pdbx_description
1 polymer ?
#
loop_
_entity_poly.entity_id
_entity_poly.type
_entity_poly.pdbx_seq_one_letter_code
_entity_poly.pdbx_strand_id
1 'polypeptide(L)'
;MPAVESSVAASVVLLGAMLFAGRHVPTSLGLTLVGAAALFHGYAHGSELAVGASAVAYAAGFMGATTLLHGVGLAAGVGLQRLPDRVARLAATVVGGAGVVMLAARL
;
A
#
# COMPACT_ATOMS: atom_id res chain seq x y z
N MET A 1 -10.19 2.82 -15.59
CA MET A 1 -9.74 1.59 -16.27
C MET A 1 -9.83 0.44 -15.28
N PRO A 2 -10.69 -0.58 -15.50
CA PRO A 2 -10.99 -1.61 -14.48
C PRO A 2 -9.73 -2.29 -13.90
N ALA A 3 -8.75 -2.60 -14.77
CA ALA A 3 -7.50 -3.25 -14.36
C ALA A 3 -6.65 -2.42 -13.38
N VAL A 4 -6.66 -1.09 -13.49
CA VAL A 4 -5.89 -0.20 -12.61
C VAL A 4 -6.49 -0.22 -11.20
N GLU A 5 -7.81 -0.08 -11.10
CA GLU A 5 -8.50 -0.07 -9.81
C GLU A 5 -8.39 -1.43 -9.10
N SER A 6 -8.52 -2.54 -9.84
CA SER A 6 -8.28 -3.89 -9.32
C SER A 6 -6.85 -4.09 -8.85
N SER A 7 -5.85 -3.54 -9.56
CA SER A 7 -4.44 -3.65 -9.16
C SER A 7 -4.14 -2.90 -7.86
N VAL A 8 -4.75 -1.72 -7.67
CA VAL A 8 -4.67 -0.94 -6.43
C VAL A 8 -5.31 -1.73 -5.29
N ALA A 9 -6.54 -2.21 -5.46
CA ALA A 9 -7.24 -2.99 -4.45
C ALA A 9 -6.47 -4.27 -4.05
N ALA A 10 -5.94 -5.00 -5.03
CA ALA A 10 -5.13 -6.20 -4.81
C ALA A 10 -3.86 -5.90 -3.99
N SER A 11 -3.22 -4.74 -4.20
CA SER A 11 -2.05 -4.35 -3.40
C SER A 11 -2.40 -4.12 -1.92
N VAL A 12 -3.59 -3.59 -1.62
CA VAL A 12 -4.08 -3.38 -0.24
C VAL A 12 -4.38 -4.72 0.43
N VAL A 13 -4.99 -5.66 -0.30
CA VAL A 13 -5.18 -7.04 0.18
C VAL A 13 -3.84 -7.69 0.51
N LEU A 14 -2.87 -7.57 -0.41
CA LEU A 14 -1.54 -8.14 -0.24
C LEU A 14 -0.81 -7.54 0.97
N LEU A 15 -0.89 -6.23 1.17
CA LEU A 15 -0.33 -5.56 2.35
C LEU A 15 -0.95 -6.09 3.65
N GLY A 16 -2.27 -6.23 3.70
CA GLY A 16 -2.97 -6.80 4.84
C GLY A 16 -2.55 -8.25 5.12
N ALA A 17 -2.40 -9.07 4.07
CA ALA A 17 -1.93 -10.44 4.18
C ALA A 17 -0.48 -10.53 4.71
N MET A 18 0.42 -9.68 4.20
CA MET A 18 1.79 -9.60 4.69
C MET A 18 1.85 -9.15 6.15
N LEU A 19 1.04 -8.16 6.54
CA LEU A 19 0.97 -7.70 7.93
C LEU A 19 0.42 -8.80 8.85
N PHE A 20 -0.56 -9.57 8.39
CA PHE A 20 -1.14 -10.69 9.14
C PHE A 20 -0.17 -11.86 9.28
N ALA A 21 0.60 -12.15 8.23
CA ALA A 21 1.70 -13.13 8.27
C ALA A 21 2.86 -12.67 9.17
N GLY A 22 2.97 -11.37 9.44
CA GLY A 22 3.92 -10.80 10.37
C GLY A 22 5.37 -11.06 9.97
N ARG A 23 6.17 -11.55 10.92
CA ARG A 23 7.64 -11.72 10.77
C ARG A 23 8.05 -12.86 9.83
N HIS A 24 7.08 -13.59 9.27
CA HIS A 24 7.32 -14.75 8.42
C HIS A 24 7.57 -14.38 6.95
N VAL A 25 7.47 -13.12 6.56
CA VAL A 25 7.73 -12.67 5.19
C VAL A 25 9.20 -12.31 5.01
N PRO A 26 9.96 -12.99 4.14
CA PRO A 26 11.34 -12.61 3.84
C PRO A 26 11.41 -11.19 3.28
N THR A 27 12.38 -10.39 3.72
CA THR A 27 12.53 -8.99 3.30
C THR A 27 12.66 -8.85 1.78
N SER A 28 13.38 -9.76 1.12
CA SER A 28 13.52 -9.77 -0.35
C SER A 28 12.20 -9.96 -1.07
N LEU A 29 11.36 -10.88 -0.58
CA LEU A 29 10.01 -11.09 -1.10
C LEU A 29 9.16 -9.84 -0.89
N GLY A 30 9.21 -9.26 0.32
CA GLY A 30 8.44 -8.04 0.62
C GLY A 30 8.83 -6.85 -0.26
N LEU A 31 10.12 -6.61 -0.45
CA LEU A 31 10.62 -5.56 -1.35
C LEU A 31 10.19 -5.81 -2.80
N THR A 32 10.22 -7.07 -3.26
CA THR A 32 9.80 -7.43 -4.61
C THR A 32 8.31 -7.14 -4.83
N LEU A 33 7.46 -7.53 -3.86
CA LEU A 33 6.02 -7.31 -3.91
C LEU A 33 5.67 -5.82 -3.85
N VAL A 34 6.32 -5.06 -2.97
CA VAL A 34 6.15 -3.60 -2.87
C VAL A 34 6.60 -2.91 -4.16
N GLY A 35 7.73 -3.32 -4.74
CA GLY A 35 8.22 -2.80 -6.01
C GLY A 35 7.25 -3.06 -7.17
N ALA A 36 6.70 -4.28 -7.25
CA ALA A 36 5.67 -4.61 -8.23
C ALA A 36 4.40 -3.74 -8.05
N ALA A 37 3.91 -3.60 -6.81
CA ALA A 37 2.76 -2.74 -6.51
C ALA A 37 3.02 -1.27 -6.88
N ALA A 38 4.25 -0.77 -6.67
CA ALA A 38 4.64 0.59 -6.99
C ALA A 38 4.54 0.91 -8.49
N LEU A 39 4.80 -0.06 -9.37
CA LEU A 39 4.63 0.12 -10.82
C LEU A 39 3.16 0.37 -11.19
N PHE A 40 2.25 -0.43 -10.65
CA PHE A 40 0.81 -0.31 -10.94
C PHE A 40 0.20 0.95 -10.31
N HIS A 41 0.53 1.23 -9.04
CA HIS A 41 0.11 2.47 -8.39
C HIS A 41 0.69 3.71 -9.08
N GLY A 42 1.98 3.68 -9.45
CA GLY A 42 2.64 4.78 -10.16
C GLY A 42 2.00 5.06 -11.51
N TYR A 43 1.60 4.02 -12.25
CA TYR A 43 0.82 4.17 -13.48
C TYR A 43 -0.54 4.83 -13.21
N ALA A 44 -1.26 4.43 -12.16
CA ALA A 44 -2.54 5.04 -11.78
C ALA A 44 -2.38 6.54 -11.53
N HIS A 45 -1.43 6.92 -10.68
CA HIS A 45 -1.12 8.31 -10.35
C HIS A 45 -0.68 9.13 -11.58
N GLY A 46 0.17 8.55 -12.44
CA GLY A 46 0.58 9.20 -13.68
C GLY A 46 -0.59 9.44 -14.64
N SER A 47 -1.56 8.54 -14.69
CA SER A 47 -2.75 8.69 -15.53
C SER A 47 -3.73 9.76 -15.03
N GLU A 48 -3.67 10.10 -13.74
CA GLU A 48 -4.48 11.15 -13.11
C GLU A 48 -3.82 12.54 -13.19
N LEU A 49 -2.59 12.63 -13.73
CA LEU A 49 -1.90 13.91 -13.89
C LEU A 49 -2.71 14.81 -14.83
N ALA A 50 -3.12 15.97 -14.33
CA ALA A 50 -3.88 16.94 -15.11
C ALA A 50 -3.09 17.42 -16.34
N VAL A 51 -3.80 17.59 -17.46
CA VAL A 51 -3.20 18.12 -18.69
C VAL A 51 -2.64 19.52 -18.42
N GLY A 52 -1.35 19.72 -18.74
CA GLY A 52 -0.63 20.98 -18.49
C GLY A 52 -0.01 21.12 -17.10
N ALA A 53 -0.20 20.15 -16.20
CA ALA A 53 0.50 20.13 -14.90
C ALA A 53 1.98 19.74 -15.06
N SER A 54 2.82 20.26 -14.17
CA SER A 54 4.24 19.88 -14.12
C SER A 54 4.43 18.46 -13.58
N ALA A 55 4.86 17.55 -14.45
CA ALA A 55 5.18 16.17 -14.07
C ALA A 55 6.29 16.10 -12.99
N VAL A 56 7.27 17.02 -13.04
CA VAL A 56 8.38 17.06 -12.06
C VAL A 56 7.87 17.46 -10.68
N ALA A 57 7.02 18.51 -10.60
CA ALA A 57 6.45 18.94 -9.33
C ALA A 57 5.54 17.87 -8.72
N TYR A 58 4.74 17.21 -9.57
CA TYR A 58 3.90 16.08 -9.15
C TYR A 58 4.75 14.93 -8.61
N ALA A 59 5.78 14.51 -9.34
CA ALA A 59 6.67 13.42 -8.93
C ALA A 59 7.39 13.74 -7.62
N ALA A 60 7.91 14.97 -7.46
CA ALA A 60 8.57 15.40 -6.23
C ALA A 60 7.60 15.38 -5.04
N GLY A 61 6.38 15.90 -5.21
CA GLY A 61 5.35 15.85 -4.18
C GLY A 61 4.93 14.42 -3.84
N PHE A 62 4.76 13.57 -4.85
CA PHE A 62 4.43 12.15 -4.70
C PHE A 62 5.51 11.40 -3.93
N MET A 63 6.79 11.57 -4.31
CA MET A 63 7.93 10.97 -3.60
C MET A 63 8.03 11.46 -2.16
N GLY A 64 7.82 12.76 -1.92
CA GLY A 64 7.82 13.35 -0.58
C GLY A 64 6.69 12.78 0.29
N ALA A 65 5.45 12.78 -0.20
CA ALA A 65 4.30 12.21 0.49
C ALA A 65 4.50 10.71 0.76
N THR A 66 4.99 9.95 -0.24
CA THR A 66 5.28 8.53 -0.10
C THR A 66 6.32 8.27 0.98
N THR A 67 7.41 9.05 1.01
CA THR A 67 8.46 8.93 2.03
C THR A 67 7.92 9.20 3.43
N LEU A 68 7.09 10.25 3.59
CA LEU A 68 6.46 10.58 4.87
C LEU A 68 5.51 9.47 5.35
N LEU A 69 4.65 8.97 4.46
CA LEU A 69 3.74 7.87 4.78
C LEU A 69 4.48 6.59 5.17
N HIS A 70 5.58 6.26 4.49
CA HIS A 70 6.42 5.13 4.88
C HIS A 70 7.07 5.34 6.26
N GLY A 71 7.55 6.55 6.56
CA GLY A 71 8.08 6.89 7.88
C GLY A 71 7.05 6.74 8.99
N VAL A 72 5.83 7.26 8.77
CA VAL A 72 4.70 7.10 9.71
C VAL A 72 4.31 5.64 9.88
N GLY A 73 4.23 4.88 8.77
CA GLY A 73 3.91 3.45 8.78
C GLY A 73 4.96 2.64 9.54
N LEU A 74 6.24 2.94 9.36
CA LEU A 74 7.34 2.31 10.10
C LEU A 74 7.24 2.59 11.61
N ALA A 75 7.00 3.86 11.99
CA ALA A 75 6.84 4.25 13.38
C ALA A 75 5.62 3.55 14.03
N ALA A 76 4.49 3.51 13.31
CA ALA A 76 3.29 2.80 13.75
C ALA A 76 3.54 1.29 13.90
N GLY A 77 4.25 0.67 12.95
CA GLY A 77 4.63 -0.74 13.00
C GLY A 77 5.51 -1.07 14.20
N VAL A 78 6.52 -0.25 14.50
CA VAL A 78 7.36 -0.39 15.70
C VAL A 78 6.53 -0.21 16.97
N GLY A 79 5.58 0.74 16.98
CA GLY A 79 4.66 0.93 18.10
C GLY A 79 3.76 -0.29 18.35
N LEU A 80 3.22 -0.90 17.28
CA LEU A 80 2.36 -2.08 17.34
C LEU A 80 3.06 -3.29 17.97
N GLN A 81 4.38 -3.42 17.82
CA GLN A 81 5.16 -4.50 18.44
C GLN A 81 5.16 -4.45 19.97
N ARG A 82 4.80 -3.31 20.58
CA ARG A 82 4.67 -3.15 22.04
C ARG A 82 3.27 -3.48 22.54
N LEU A 83 2.30 -3.69 21.65
CA LEU A 83 0.92 -3.99 21.98
C LEU A 83 0.67 -5.50 21.92
N PRO A 84 -0.45 -5.98 22.50
CA PRO A 84 -0.85 -7.39 22.36
C PRO A 84 -1.03 -7.77 20.88
N ASP A 85 -0.61 -8.98 20.51
CA ASP A 85 -0.64 -9.50 19.12
C ASP A 85 -2.01 -9.35 18.43
N ARG A 86 -3.10 -9.47 19.20
CA ARG A 86 -4.48 -9.25 18.71
C ARG A 86 -4.70 -7.87 18.06
N VAL A 87 -4.00 -6.83 18.52
CA VAL A 87 -4.13 -5.48 17.98
C VAL A 87 -3.48 -5.41 16.61
N ALA A 88 -2.29 -6.00 16.45
CA ALA A 88 -1.62 -6.08 15.16
C ALA A 88 -2.43 -6.92 14.15
N ARG A 89 -2.99 -8.05 14.60
CA ARG A 89 -3.88 -8.86 13.77
C ARG A 89 -5.15 -8.13 13.37
N LEU A 90 -5.78 -7.40 14.29
CA LEU A 90 -6.96 -6.60 13.98
C LEU A 90 -6.63 -5.53 12.93
N ALA A 91 -5.53 -4.81 13.09
CA ALA A 91 -5.08 -3.83 12.10
C ALA A 91 -4.84 -4.47 10.73
N ALA A 92 -4.17 -5.64 10.69
CA ALA A 92 -3.96 -6.40 9.46
C ALA A 92 -5.27 -6.82 8.78
N THR A 93 -6.22 -7.34 9.56
CA THR A 93 -7.53 -7.74 9.05
C THR A 93 -8.34 -6.55 8.55
N VAL A 94 -8.27 -5.39 9.21
CA VAL A 94 -8.93 -4.16 8.74
C VAL A 94 -8.34 -3.71 7.41
N VAL A 95 -7.01 -3.66 7.28
CA VAL A 95 -6.34 -3.27 6.03
C VAL A 95 -6.67 -4.26 4.90
N GLY A 96 -6.48 -5.56 5.14
CA GLY A 96 -6.76 -6.59 4.13
C GLY A 96 -8.25 -6.63 3.76
N GLY A 97 -9.14 -6.51 4.74
CA GLY A 97 -10.58 -6.46 4.54
C GLY A 97 -11.03 -5.24 3.73
N ALA A 98 -10.44 -4.07 3.97
CA ALA A 98 -10.67 -2.90 3.13
C ALA A 98 -10.28 -3.16 1.66
N GLY A 99 -9.14 -3.80 1.43
CA GLY A 99 -8.74 -4.23 0.08
C GLY A 99 -9.73 -5.20 -0.57
N VAL A 100 -10.26 -6.16 0.19
CA VAL A 100 -11.29 -7.10 -0.31
C VAL A 100 -12.57 -6.37 -0.66
N VAL A 101 -13.02 -5.43 0.20
CA VAL A 101 -14.20 -4.59 -0.08
C VAL A 101 -13.98 -3.74 -1.33
N MET A 102 -12.80 -3.13 -1.47
CA MET A 102 -12.45 -2.37 -2.68
C MET A 102 -12.48 -3.25 -3.93
N LEU A 103 -12.02 -4.49 -3.86
CA LEU A 103 -12.03 -5.41 -4.99
C LEU A 103 -13.46 -5.86 -5.33
N ALA A 104 -14.27 -6.16 -4.32
CA ALA A 104 -15.66 -6.58 -4.48
C ALA A 104 -16.56 -5.45 -5.01
N ALA A 105 -16.31 -4.20 -4.60
CA ALA A 105 -17.05 -3.04 -5.08
C ALA A 105 -16.70 -2.62 -6.53
N ARG A 106 -15.71 -3.29 -7.14
CA ARG A 106 -15.27 -3.07 -8.52
C ARG A 106 -15.76 -4.17 -9.48
N LEU A 107 -16.34 -5.24 -8.95
CA LEU A 107 -17.12 -6.26 -9.69
C LEU A 107 -18.60 -5.87 -9.68
#